data_AF-A0A662TRS5-F1
#
_entry.id   AF-A0A662TRS5-F1
#
_cell.length_a   1.000
_cell.length_b   1.000
_cell.length_c   1.000
_cell.angle_alpha   90.00
_cell.angle_beta   90.00
_cell.angle_gamma   90.00
#
_symmetry.space_group_name_H-M   'P 1'
#
loop_
_entity.id
_entity.type
_entity.pdbx_description
1 polymer ?
#
loop_
_entity_poly.entity_id
_entity_poly.type
_entity_poly.pdbx_seq_one_letter_code
_entity_poly.pdbx_strand_id
1 'polypeptide(L)'
;MKEILERILKFRDERGWKKFHKPKELAASIAIEVGELLEVFQWLSEEEVKKLLEENEGFRERLREEIADILIYTLILAHETGIEPREAILRKIEVNRRKYPVNEYYGVARMDLLEGRKVE
;
A
#
# COMPACT_ATOMS: atom_id res chain seq x y z
N MET A 1 -1.62 -1.07 15.80
CA MET A 1 -0.86 -1.95 14.89
C MET A 1 -0.54 -3.29 15.53
N LYS A 2 -0.01 -3.33 16.76
CA LYS A 2 0.34 -4.58 17.44
C LYS A 2 -0.82 -5.58 17.55
N GLU A 3 -1.98 -5.14 18.02
CA GLU A 3 -3.19 -5.97 18.12
C GLU A 3 -3.61 -6.59 16.78
N ILE A 4 -3.63 -5.79 15.71
CA ILE A 4 -3.99 -6.27 14.36
C ILE A 4 -2.98 -7.32 13.89
N LEU A 5 -1.68 -7.05 14.05
CA LEU A 5 -0.63 -8.00 13.70
C LEU A 5 -0.78 -9.31 14.49
N GLU A 6 -1.06 -9.25 15.79
CA GLU A 6 -1.28 -10.44 16.61
C GLU A 6 -2.45 -11.30 16.08
N ARG A 7 -3.56 -10.67 15.67
CA ARG A 7 -4.69 -11.39 15.06
C ARG A 7 -4.32 -12.03 13.72
N ILE A 8 -3.56 -11.33 12.87
CA ILE A 8 -3.08 -11.84 11.58
C ILE A 8 -2.15 -13.04 11.79
N LEU A 9 -1.16 -12.91 12.67
CA LEU A 9 -0.20 -13.99 12.94
C LEU A 9 -0.89 -15.20 13.57
N LYS A 10 -1.84 -14.99 14.48
CA LYS A 10 -2.66 -16.07 15.03
C LYS A 10 -3.43 -16.81 13.93
N PHE A 11 -4.10 -16.08 13.04
CA PHE A 11 -4.83 -16.68 11.91
C PHE A 11 -3.92 -17.52 11.00
N ARG A 12 -2.73 -17.01 10.70
CA ARG A 12 -1.69 -17.70 9.92
C ARG A 12 -1.21 -18.97 10.62
N ASP A 13 -0.90 -18.87 11.90
CA ASP A 13 -0.28 -19.94 12.68
C ASP A 13 -1.25 -21.07 12.98
N GLU A 14 -2.53 -20.77 13.22
CA GLU A 14 -3.61 -21.76 13.33
C GLU A 14 -3.75 -22.66 12.09
N ARG A 15 -3.31 -22.17 10.92
CA ARG A 15 -3.34 -22.91 9.66
C ARG A 15 -1.98 -23.52 9.28
N GLY A 16 -0.96 -23.32 10.12
CA GLY A 16 0.40 -23.76 9.82
C GLY A 16 1.00 -23.10 8.57
N TRP A 17 0.52 -21.91 8.19
CA TRP A 17 0.92 -21.23 6.96
C TRP A 17 2.25 -20.49 7.05
N LYS A 18 2.81 -20.35 8.26
CA LYS A 18 4.15 -19.76 8.48
C LYS A 18 5.23 -20.37 7.57
N LYS A 19 5.13 -21.65 7.21
CA LYS A 19 6.07 -22.32 6.31
C LYS A 19 6.10 -21.74 4.88
N PHE A 20 4.99 -21.17 4.41
CA PHE A 20 4.85 -20.56 3.09
C PHE A 20 5.16 -19.06 3.08
N HIS A 21 5.02 -18.39 4.22
CA HIS A 21 5.21 -16.95 4.37
C HIS A 21 6.70 -16.58 4.47
N LYS A 22 7.47 -16.89 3.41
CA LYS A 22 8.87 -16.45 3.27
C LYS A 22 8.91 -15.04 2.68
N PRO A 23 9.93 -14.21 2.97
CA PRO A 23 9.97 -12.82 2.51
C PRO A 23 9.74 -12.63 1.00
N LYS A 24 10.35 -13.48 0.16
CA LYS A 24 10.15 -13.44 -1.30
C LYS A 24 8.70 -13.74 -1.70
N GLU A 25 8.08 -14.74 -1.07
CA GLU A 25 6.70 -15.14 -1.40
C GLU A 25 5.70 -14.08 -0.91
N LEU A 26 5.93 -13.50 0.27
CA LEU A 26 5.13 -12.39 0.78
C LEU A 26 5.22 -11.14 -0.11
N ALA A 27 6.42 -10.82 -0.61
CA ALA A 27 6.60 -9.73 -1.57
C ALA A 27 5.84 -9.99 -2.88
N ALA A 28 5.82 -11.23 -3.35
CA ALA A 28 5.02 -11.63 -4.51
C ALA A 28 3.51 -11.50 -4.22
N SER A 29 3.03 -11.95 -3.06
CA SER A 29 1.64 -11.76 -2.63
C SER A 29 1.25 -10.28 -2.65
N ILE A 30 2.07 -9.39 -2.07
CA ILE A 30 1.81 -7.93 -2.11
C ILE A 30 1.64 -7.44 -3.56
N ALA A 31 2.49 -7.89 -4.48
CA ALA A 31 2.39 -7.49 -5.89
C ALA A 31 1.12 -8.01 -6.58
N ILE A 32 0.65 -9.21 -6.20
CA ILE A 32 -0.60 -9.80 -6.69
C ILE A 32 -1.79 -8.95 -6.20
N GLU A 33 -1.89 -8.66 -4.90
CA GLU A 33 -3.01 -7.87 -4.35
C GLU A 33 -3.00 -6.42 -4.87
N VAL A 34 -1.83 -5.85 -5.17
CA VAL A 34 -1.75 -4.56 -5.88
C VAL A 34 -2.33 -4.67 -7.30
N GLY A 35 -2.15 -5.80 -7.97
CA GLY A 35 -2.80 -6.09 -9.26
C GLY A 35 -4.33 -6.16 -9.14
N GLU A 36 -4.84 -6.83 -8.11
CA GLU A 36 -6.29 -6.92 -7.83
C GLU A 36 -6.86 -5.54 -7.50
N LEU A 37 -6.15 -4.74 -6.68
CA LEU A 37 -6.50 -3.34 -6.43
C LEU A 37 -6.55 -2.51 -7.73
N LEU A 38 -5.59 -2.70 -8.64
CA LEU A 38 -5.60 -2.00 -9.93
C LEU A 38 -6.78 -2.42 -10.80
N GLU A 39 -7.19 -3.68 -10.74
CA GLU A 39 -8.35 -4.20 -11.47
C GLU A 39 -9.64 -3.49 -11.05
N VAL A 40 -9.78 -3.14 -9.77
CA VAL A 40 -10.94 -2.38 -9.25
C VAL A 40 -11.16 -1.08 -10.02
N PHE A 41 -10.08 -0.40 -10.43
CA PHE A 41 -10.14 0.88 -11.15
C PHE A 41 -10.04 0.74 -12.67
N GLN A 42 -9.79 -0.46 -13.18
CA GLN A 42 -9.47 -0.67 -14.58
C GLN A 42 -10.64 -0.22 -15.46
N TRP A 43 -10.34 0.59 -16.48
CA TRP A 43 -11.30 1.13 -17.46
C TRP A 43 -12.30 2.17 -16.95
N LEU A 44 -12.21 2.58 -15.68
CA LEU A 44 -13.09 3.62 -15.12
C LEU A 44 -12.46 5.02 -15.30
N SER A 45 -13.31 6.00 -15.60
CA SER A 45 -12.98 7.43 -15.51
C SER A 45 -12.99 7.93 -14.06
N GLU A 46 -12.39 9.10 -13.81
CA GLU A 46 -12.39 9.71 -12.47
C GLU A 46 -13.82 10.01 -11.98
N GLU A 47 -14.70 10.47 -12.87
CA GLU A 47 -16.10 10.73 -12.57
C GLU A 47 -16.87 9.44 -12.20
N GLU A 48 -16.63 8.35 -12.91
CA GLU A 48 -17.24 7.04 -12.60
C GLU A 48 -16.76 6.50 -11.26
N VAL A 49 -15.45 6.58 -10.99
CA VAL A 49 -14.88 6.15 -9.69
C VAL A 49 -15.53 6.94 -8.55
N LYS A 50 -15.64 8.27 -8.69
CA LYS A 50 -16.27 9.11 -7.66
C LYS A 50 -17.72 8.69 -7.42
N LYS A 51 -18.51 8.48 -8.48
CA LYS A 51 -19.90 8.06 -8.37
C LYS A 51 -20.02 6.68 -7.70
N LEU A 52 -19.19 5.72 -8.09
CA LEU A 52 -19.18 4.37 -7.52
C LEU A 52 -18.81 4.38 -6.03
N LEU A 53 -17.85 5.22 -5.63
CA LEU A 53 -17.49 5.40 -4.21
C LEU A 53 -18.64 5.96 -3.37
N GLU A 54 -19.53 6.77 -3.95
CA GLU A 54 -20.67 7.36 -3.24
C GLU A 54 -21.88 6.41 -3.21
N GLU A 55 -22.14 5.71 -4.31
CA GLU A 55 -23.43 5.04 -4.56
C GLU A 55 -23.36 3.50 -4.58
N ASN A 56 -22.17 2.89 -4.71
CA ASN A 56 -22.04 1.44 -4.91
C ASN A 56 -21.26 0.77 -3.76
N GLU A 57 -21.99 0.14 -2.82
CA GLU A 57 -21.38 -0.56 -1.69
C GLU A 57 -20.54 -1.77 -2.12
N GLY A 58 -20.90 -2.46 -3.20
CA GLY A 58 -20.12 -3.60 -3.72
C GLY A 58 -18.74 -3.17 -4.23
N PHE A 59 -18.65 -2.01 -4.89
CA PHE A 59 -17.39 -1.42 -5.29
C PHE A 59 -16.53 -1.06 -4.07
N ARG A 60 -17.14 -0.48 -3.03
CA ARG A 60 -16.47 -0.09 -1.79
C ARG A 60 -15.99 -1.30 -0.98
N GLU A 61 -16.75 -2.39 -0.98
CA GLU A 61 -16.34 -3.63 -0.32
C GLU A 61 -15.12 -4.22 -1.02
N ARG A 62 -15.15 -4.39 -2.35
CA ARG A 62 -14.00 -4.90 -3.09
C ARG A 62 -12.76 -4.06 -2.84
N LEU A 63 -12.88 -2.73 -2.94
CA LEU A 63 -11.77 -1.81 -2.63
C LEU A 63 -11.23 -1.99 -1.20
N ARG A 64 -12.10 -2.23 -0.22
CA ARG A 64 -11.72 -2.46 1.18
C ARG A 64 -10.97 -3.78 1.34
N GLU A 65 -11.40 -4.83 0.66
CA GLU A 65 -10.76 -6.15 0.66
C GLU A 65 -9.33 -6.04 0.10
N GLU A 66 -9.15 -5.49 -1.10
CA GLU A 66 -7.82 -5.39 -1.72
C GLU A 66 -6.83 -4.54 -0.90
N ILE A 67 -7.32 -3.42 -0.32
CA ILE A 67 -6.51 -2.60 0.58
C ILE A 67 -6.12 -3.40 1.84
N ALA A 68 -7.05 -4.17 2.40
CA ALA A 68 -6.78 -4.97 3.57
C ALA A 68 -5.74 -6.06 3.28
N ASP A 69 -5.83 -6.74 2.14
CA ASP A 69 -4.91 -7.81 1.77
C ASP A 69 -3.48 -7.30 1.55
N ILE A 70 -3.31 -6.17 0.85
CA ILE A 70 -2.01 -5.49 0.72
C ILE A 70 -1.42 -5.19 2.11
N LEU A 71 -2.23 -4.65 3.03
CA LEU A 71 -1.78 -4.31 4.37
C LEU A 71 -1.43 -5.56 5.18
N ILE A 72 -2.23 -6.63 5.09
CA ILE A 72 -1.99 -7.90 5.79
C ILE A 72 -0.65 -8.48 5.36
N TYR A 73 -0.42 -8.68 4.06
CA TYR A 73 0.86 -9.25 3.59
C TYR A 73 2.05 -8.35 3.90
N THR A 74 1.89 -7.03 3.80
CA THR A 74 2.95 -6.06 4.19
C THR A 74 3.32 -6.19 5.67
N LEU A 75 2.32 -6.31 6.55
CA LEU A 75 2.56 -6.48 7.98
C LEU A 75 3.23 -7.81 8.33
N ILE A 76 2.83 -8.91 7.66
CA ILE A 76 3.51 -10.20 7.83
C ILE A 76 4.95 -10.11 7.33
N LEU A 77 5.19 -9.49 6.16
CA LEU A 77 6.54 -9.31 5.61
C LEU A 77 7.42 -8.52 6.57
N ALA A 78 6.92 -7.41 7.10
CA ALA A 78 7.63 -6.61 8.08
C ALA A 78 7.98 -7.43 9.35
N HIS A 79 7.02 -8.23 9.85
CA HIS A 79 7.26 -9.14 10.97
C HIS A 79 8.36 -10.18 10.67
N GLU A 80 8.29 -10.88 9.53
CA GLU A 80 9.26 -11.93 9.17
C GLU A 80 10.66 -11.36 8.83
N THR A 81 10.77 -10.07 8.52
CA THR A 81 12.04 -9.38 8.24
C THR A 81 12.57 -8.55 9.41
N GLY A 82 11.84 -8.49 10.53
CA GLY A 82 12.21 -7.69 11.70
C GLY A 82 12.10 -6.17 11.49
N ILE A 83 11.39 -5.72 10.46
CA ILE A 83 11.14 -4.30 10.19
C ILE A 83 9.95 -3.86 11.04
N GLU A 84 10.10 -2.81 11.84
CA GLU A 84 8.98 -2.20 12.57
C GLU A 84 8.26 -1.20 11.63
N PRO A 85 6.99 -1.45 11.24
CA PRO A 85 6.31 -0.65 10.24
C PRO A 85 6.15 0.82 10.62
N ARG A 86 5.84 1.13 11.89
CA ARG A 86 5.61 2.51 12.32
C ARG A 86 6.90 3.32 12.21
N GLU A 87 8.02 2.78 12.67
CA GLU A 87 9.33 3.40 12.54
C GLU A 87 9.73 3.60 11.07
N ALA A 88 9.52 2.58 10.23
CA ALA A 88 9.81 2.67 8.80
C ALA A 88 9.02 3.81 8.12
N ILE A 89 7.72 3.93 8.43
CA ILE A 89 6.86 5.01 7.92
C ILE A 89 7.34 6.38 8.41
N LEU A 90 7.59 6.54 9.71
CA LEU A 90 8.02 7.82 10.27
C LEU A 90 9.37 8.28 9.70
N ARG A 91 10.33 7.36 9.56
CA ARG A 91 11.61 7.64 8.89
C ARG A 91 11.41 8.06 7.45
N LYS A 92 10.54 7.36 6.71
CA LYS A 92 10.27 7.68 5.30
C LYS A 92 9.61 9.05 5.13
N ILE A 93 8.69 9.44 6.02
CA ILE A 93 8.07 10.77 6.02
C ILE A 93 9.14 11.86 6.18
N GLU A 94 10.08 11.69 7.12
CA GLU A 94 11.16 12.67 7.32
C GLU A 94 12.10 12.76 6.10
N VAL A 95 12.43 11.63 5.48
CA VAL A 95 13.17 11.62 4.21
C VAL A 95 12.40 12.35 3.11
N ASN A 96 11.08 12.10 3.00
CA ASN A 96 10.23 12.75 1.99
C ASN A 96 10.09 14.25 2.22
N ARG A 97 10.03 14.72 3.48
CA ARG A 97 10.01 16.16 3.80
C ARG A 97 11.24 16.90 3.28
N ARG A 98 12.41 16.26 3.37
CA ARG A 98 13.67 16.81 2.86
C ARG A 98 13.76 16.75 1.35
N LYS A 99 13.23 15.67 0.74
CA LYS A 99 13.21 15.47 -0.70
C LYS A 99 12.20 16.38 -1.42
N TYR A 100 11.09 16.72 -0.75
CA TYR A 100 9.97 17.48 -1.31
C TYR A 100 9.57 18.61 -0.35
N PRO A 101 10.37 19.69 -0.26
CA PRO A 101 10.09 20.79 0.65
C PRO A 101 8.86 21.60 0.19
N VAL A 102 8.06 22.09 1.15
CA VAL A 102 6.74 22.71 0.89
C VAL A 102 6.84 23.94 -0.01
N ASN A 103 7.87 24.77 0.15
CA ASN A 103 8.09 25.97 -0.65
C ASN A 103 8.36 25.68 -2.15
N GLU A 104 8.74 24.45 -2.49
CA GLU A 104 9.01 24.05 -3.88
C GLU A 104 7.92 23.12 -4.44
N TYR A 105 7.31 22.27 -3.60
CA TYR A 105 6.41 21.19 -4.04
C TYR A 105 4.93 21.42 -3.65
N TYR A 106 4.53 22.60 -3.18
CA TYR A 106 3.11 22.90 -2.93
C TYR A 106 2.31 22.91 -4.24
N GLY A 107 1.36 21.97 -4.37
CA GLY A 107 0.53 21.83 -5.57
C GLY A 107 1.24 21.25 -6.79
N VAL A 108 2.50 20.79 -6.64
CA VAL A 108 3.32 20.25 -7.73
C VAL A 108 3.82 18.85 -7.36
N ALA A 109 3.43 17.85 -8.15
CA ALA A 109 3.89 16.47 -7.97
C ALA A 109 5.21 16.16 -8.69
N ARG A 110 5.55 16.94 -9.72
CA ARG A 110 6.69 16.73 -10.64
C ARG A 110 7.31 18.08 -11.00
N MET A 111 8.42 18.44 -10.36
CA MET A 111 9.16 19.67 -10.67
C MET A 111 9.97 19.56 -11.97
N ASP A 112 10.39 18.35 -12.34
CA ASP A 112 11.11 18.03 -13.58
C ASP A 112 10.34 18.44 -14.84
N LEU A 113 9.01 18.39 -14.79
CA LEU A 113 8.13 18.81 -15.90
C LEU A 113 7.93 20.33 -15.98
N LEU A 114 8.19 21.07 -14.90
CA LEU A 114 8.06 22.53 -14.86
C LEU A 114 9.37 23.25 -15.21
N GLU A 115 10.52 22.67 -14.85
CA GLU A 115 11.83 23.33 -15.07
C GLU A 115 12.52 22.94 -16.39
N GLY A 116 11.93 22.07 -17.22
CA GLY A 116 12.58 21.62 -18.46
C GLY A 116 13.93 20.92 -18.23
N ARG A 117 14.22 20.48 -17.01
CA ARG A 117 15.41 19.66 -16.73
C ARG A 117 15.14 18.27 -17.28
N LYS A 118 15.80 17.95 -18.40
CA LYS A 118 15.97 16.57 -18.84
C LYS A 118 16.58 15.80 -17.68
N VAL A 119 15.82 14.86 -17.15
CA VAL A 119 16.35 13.84 -16.25
C VAL A 119 17.25 12.96 -17.12
N GLU A 120 18.57 13.10 -16.98
CA GLU A 120 19.55 12.11 -17.45
C GLU A 120 19.48 10.84 -16.59
#